data_AF-A0A8J5JJI5-F1
#
_entry.id   AF-A0A8J5JJI5-F1
#
_cell.length_a   1.000
_cell.length_b   1.000
_cell.length_c   1.000
_cell.angle_alpha   90.00
_cell.angle_beta   90.00
_cell.angle_gamma   90.00
#
_symmetry.space_group_name_H-M   'P 1'
#
loop_
_entity.id
_entity.type
_entity.pdbx_description
1 polymer ?
#
loop_
_entity_poly.entity_id
_entity_poly.type
_entity_poly.pdbx_seq_one_letter_code
_entity_poly.pdbx_strand_id
1 'polypeptide(L)'
;MFYEKSSLNRSMLKRAHDIWRVPFLVPTRVGGTWWLPHMLQALEHLPKSYKAIVLHMQQIQNPDDPAYHKDSSRKAKNYLLLLTSADIVQYLHILLDVVQCLGGPLRAVPARSNQYFCYRE
;
A
#
# COMPACT_ATOMS: atom_id res chain seq x y z
N MET A 1 -2.80 13.94 -4.04
CA MET A 1 -2.84 12.66 -3.28
C MET A 1 -3.44 12.87 -1.88
N PHE A 2 -4.07 11.87 -1.25
CA PHE A 2 -4.82 12.00 0.03
C PHE A 2 -4.00 12.61 1.20
N TYR A 3 -2.67 12.44 1.16
CA TYR A 3 -1.73 12.90 2.20
C TYR A 3 -0.85 14.09 1.80
N GLU A 4 -0.89 14.52 0.54
CA GLU A 4 0.08 15.50 -0.01
C GLU A 4 -0.17 16.94 0.49
N LYS A 5 -1.44 17.31 0.67
CA LYS A 5 -1.84 18.67 1.06
C LYS A 5 -2.53 18.75 2.43
N SER A 6 -2.55 17.65 3.20
CA SER A 6 -3.25 17.58 4.49
C SER A 6 -2.26 17.20 5.60
N SER A 7 -1.82 18.18 6.37
CA SER A 7 -0.99 17.97 7.57
C SER A 7 -1.73 17.15 8.62
N LEU A 8 -3.05 17.34 8.74
CA LEU A 8 -3.93 16.58 9.62
C LEU A 8 -3.98 15.10 9.26
N ASN A 9 -4.18 14.74 7.99
CA ASN A 9 -4.19 13.33 7.58
C ASN A 9 -2.82 12.68 7.80
N ARG A 10 -1.72 13.43 7.62
CA ARG A 10 -0.37 12.93 7.89
C ARG A 10 -0.13 12.70 9.38
N SER A 11 -0.60 13.58 10.26
CA SER A 11 -0.44 13.41 11.71
C SER A 11 -1.27 12.23 12.23
N MET A 12 -2.50 12.05 11.72
CA MET A 12 -3.33 10.90 12.04
C MET A 12 -2.72 9.59 11.51
N LEU A 13 -2.20 9.59 10.29
CA LEU A 13 -1.49 8.43 9.74
C LEU A 13 -0.26 8.08 10.60
N LYS A 14 0.49 9.08 11.07
CA LYS A 14 1.62 8.86 11.97
C LYS A 14 1.18 8.20 13.27
N ARG A 15 0.11 8.69 13.90
CA ARG A 15 -0.48 8.09 15.09
C ARG A 15 -0.90 6.63 14.85
N ALA A 16 -1.47 6.32 13.69
CA ALA A 16 -1.84 4.95 13.33
C ALA A 16 -0.60 4.04 13.18
N HIS A 17 0.52 4.55 12.65
CA HIS A 17 1.78 3.80 12.59
C HIS A 17 2.37 3.56 13.99
N ASP A 18 2.32 4.58 14.86
CA ASP A 18 2.80 4.48 16.24
C ASP A 18 2.02 3.42 17.03
N ILE A 19 0.69 3.32 16.85
CA ILE A 19 -0.16 2.28 17.47
C ILE A 19 0.31 0.87 17.07
N TRP A 20 0.59 0.65 15.80
CA TRP A 20 1.03 -0.65 15.28
C TRP A 20 2.55 -0.89 15.42
N ARG A 21 3.30 0.08 15.97
CA ARG A 21 4.77 0.05 16.11
C ARG A 21 5.50 -0.27 14.79
N VAL A 22 4.93 0.18 13.68
CA VAL A 22 5.52 0.05 12.34
C VAL A 22 6.23 1.34 11.95
N PRO A 23 7.30 1.29 11.13
CA PRO A 23 7.98 2.50 10.68
C PRO A 23 7.00 3.41 9.93
N PHE A 24 7.03 4.71 10.21
CA PHE A 24 6.17 5.67 9.54
C PHE A 24 6.52 5.77 8.05
N LEU A 25 5.64 5.22 7.21
CA LEU A 25 5.76 5.24 5.76
C LEU A 25 4.56 5.97 5.17
N VAL A 26 4.81 7.06 4.46
CA VAL A 26 3.75 7.78 3.75
C VAL A 26 3.58 7.12 2.39
N PRO A 27 2.34 6.81 1.96
CA PRO A 27 2.09 6.33 0.60
C PRO A 27 2.71 7.29 -0.42
N THR A 28 3.57 6.76 -1.29
CA THR A 28 4.30 7.52 -2.31
C THR A 28 3.44 7.73 -3.55
N ARG A 29 3.47 8.93 -4.11
CA ARG A 29 2.80 9.22 -5.39
C ARG A 29 3.56 8.52 -6.51
N VAL A 30 2.85 7.72 -7.30
CA VAL A 30 3.40 7.07 -8.49
C VAL A 30 3.06 7.92 -9.73
N GLY A 31 4.06 8.33 -10.50
CA GLY A 31 3.89 9.10 -11.74
C GLY A 31 5.15 9.82 -12.22
N GLY A 32 5.08 10.48 -13.37
CA GLY A 32 6.19 11.24 -13.96
C GLY A 32 7.27 10.36 -14.63
N THR A 33 8.43 10.95 -14.94
CA THR A 33 9.54 10.28 -15.63
C THR A 33 10.13 9.11 -14.83
N TRP A 34 10.00 9.16 -13.49
CA TRP A 34 10.53 8.16 -12.56
C TRP A 34 9.43 7.23 -12.04
N TRP A 35 8.41 6.97 -12.85
CA TRP A 35 7.25 6.19 -12.42
C TRP A 35 7.63 4.78 -11.94
N LEU A 36 8.62 4.12 -12.55
CA LEU A 36 9.00 2.75 -12.24
C LEU A 36 9.59 2.59 -10.82
N PRO A 37 10.64 3.31 -10.41
CA PRO A 37 11.16 3.21 -9.05
C PRO A 37 10.16 3.72 -8.00
N HIS A 38 9.36 4.74 -8.31
CA HIS A 38 8.30 5.18 -7.40
C HIS A 38 7.18 4.15 -7.25
N MET A 39 6.83 3.44 -8.33
CA MET A 39 5.87 2.34 -8.29
C MET A 39 6.39 1.18 -7.45
N LEU A 40 7.65 0.78 -7.66
CA LEU A 40 8.31 -0.26 -6.87
C LEU A 40 8.29 0.09 -5.38
N GLN A 41 8.74 1.29 -5.04
CA GLN A 41 8.77 1.76 -3.65
C GLN A 41 7.36 1.80 -3.03
N ALA A 42 6.37 2.29 -3.77
CA ALA A 42 4.99 2.33 -3.29
C ALA A 42 4.43 0.93 -3.02
N LEU A 43 4.67 -0.03 -3.92
CA LEU A 43 4.21 -1.40 -3.78
C LEU A 43 4.93 -2.16 -2.66
N GLU A 44 6.22 -1.90 -2.44
CA GLU A 44 6.98 -2.49 -1.31
C GLU A 44 6.58 -1.90 0.05
N HIS A 45 6.20 -0.63 0.10
CA HIS A 45 5.81 0.06 1.33
C HIS A 45 4.37 -0.25 1.74
N LEU A 46 3.49 -0.51 0.77
CA LEU A 46 2.07 -0.78 1.01
C LEU A 46 1.82 -1.94 2.00
N PRO A 47 2.40 -3.15 1.86
CA PRO A 47 2.16 -4.25 2.80
C PRO A 47 2.74 -3.96 4.20
N LYS A 48 3.87 -3.25 4.28
CA LYS A 48 4.51 -2.86 5.54
C LYS A 48 3.66 -1.87 6.35
N SER A 49 2.94 -1.00 5.66
CA SER A 49 2.10 0.05 6.25
C SER A 49 0.60 -0.29 6.26
N TYR A 50 0.21 -1.46 5.72
CA TYR A 50 -1.18 -1.83 5.47
C TYR A 50 -2.08 -1.68 6.70
N LYS A 51 -1.66 -2.25 7.83
CA LYS A 51 -2.43 -2.19 9.10
C LYS A 51 -2.66 -0.75 9.56
N ALA A 52 -1.64 0.10 9.45
CA ALA A 52 -1.73 1.50 9.83
C ALA A 52 -2.61 2.31 8.87
N ILE A 53 -2.52 2.05 7.57
CA ILE A 53 -3.38 2.70 6.55
C ILE A 53 -4.83 2.30 6.76
N VAL A 54 -5.13 1.01 6.96
CA VAL A 54 -6.50 0.52 7.20
C VAL A 54 -7.08 1.15 8.47
N LEU A 55 -6.32 1.16 9.56
CA LEU A 55 -6.74 1.79 10.81
C LEU A 55 -7.05 3.28 10.61
N HIS A 56 -6.18 4.01 9.91
CA HIS A 56 -6.39 5.42 9.65
C HIS A 56 -7.66 5.67 8.80
N MET A 57 -7.90 4.85 7.77
CA MET A 57 -9.10 4.97 6.94
C MET A 57 -10.39 4.65 7.71
N GLN A 58 -10.33 3.74 8.70
CA GLN A 58 -11.45 3.48 9.61
C GLN A 58 -11.71 4.68 10.54
N GLN A 59 -10.65 5.31 11.07
CA GLN A 59 -10.77 6.49 11.94
C GLN A 59 -11.44 7.68 11.22
N ILE A 60 -11.05 7.96 9.97
CA ILE A 60 -11.61 9.07 9.19
C ILE A 60 -13.11 8.87 8.88
N GLN A 61 -13.61 7.64 8.93
CA GLN A 61 -15.03 7.35 8.73
C GLN A 61 -15.87 7.57 9.99
N ASN A 62 -15.25 7.74 11.16
CA ASN A 62 -15.99 7.98 12.39
C ASN A 62 -16.54 9.42 12.39
N PRO A 63 -17.89 9.61 12.39
CA PRO A 63 -18.48 10.95 12.42
C PRO A 63 -18.20 11.72 13.71
N ASP A 64 -17.82 11.03 14.80
CA ASP A 64 -17.51 11.63 16.09
C ASP A 64 -16.07 12.14 16.19
N ASP A 65 -15.22 11.84 15.19
CA ASP A 65 -13.83 12.32 15.17
C ASP A 65 -13.79 13.80 14.74
N PRO A 66 -13.11 14.69 15.50
CA PRO A 66 -12.96 16.10 15.11
C PRO A 66 -12.27 16.31 13.75
N ALA A 67 -11.56 15.31 13.23
CA ALA A 67 -10.95 15.32 11.90
C ALA A 67 -11.90 14.86 10.78
N TYR A 68 -13.14 14.50 11.09
CA TYR A 68 -14.12 14.03 10.12
C TYR A 68 -14.48 15.12 9.10
N HIS A 69 -14.36 14.77 7.82
CA HIS A 69 -14.88 15.58 6.72
C HIS A 69 -15.56 14.68 5.70
N LYS A 70 -16.78 15.03 5.27
CA LYS A 70 -17.62 14.20 4.37
C LYS A 70 -16.89 13.70 3.13
N ASP A 71 -16.12 14.56 2.47
CA ASP A 71 -15.34 14.17 1.29
C ASP A 71 -14.16 13.24 1.62
N SER A 72 -13.52 13.42 2.77
CA SER A 72 -12.41 12.56 3.20
C SER A 72 -12.91 11.18 3.61
N SER A 73 -14.05 11.11 4.31
CA SER A 73 -14.73 9.87 4.67
C SER A 73 -15.16 9.08 3.44
N ARG A 74 -15.77 9.74 2.44
CA ARG A 74 -16.12 9.07 1.17
C ARG A 74 -14.90 8.50 0.45
N LYS A 75 -13.79 9.25 0.38
CA LYS A 75 -12.54 8.76 -0.21
C LYS A 75 -11.95 7.59 0.59
N ALA A 76 -11.95 7.69 1.91
CA ALA A 76 -11.46 6.65 2.81
C ALA A 76 -12.26 5.34 2.67
N LYS A 77 -13.59 5.44 2.55
CA LYS A 77 -14.47 4.30 2.30
C LYS A 77 -14.12 3.58 0.99
N ASN A 78 -13.91 4.33 -0.09
CA ASN A 78 -13.52 3.76 -1.37
C ASN A 78 -12.14 3.09 -1.31
N TYR A 79 -11.19 3.70 -0.59
CA TYR A 79 -9.87 3.08 -0.39
C TYR A 79 -9.93 1.82 0.45
N LEU A 80 -10.75 1.79 1.51
CA LEU A 80 -10.96 0.55 2.27
C LEU A 80 -11.50 -0.56 1.39
N LEU A 81 -12.52 -0.27 0.58
CA LEU A 81 -13.11 -1.26 -0.31
C LEU A 81 -12.06 -1.90 -1.24
N LEU A 82 -11.15 -1.08 -1.78
CA LEU A 82 -10.04 -1.55 -2.60
C LEU A 82 -9.00 -2.35 -1.79
N LEU A 83 -8.63 -1.86 -0.61
CA LEU A 83 -7.62 -2.50 0.27
C LEU A 83 -8.11 -3.82 0.88
N THR A 84 -9.41 -4.05 0.96
CA THR A 84 -10.00 -5.30 1.46
C THR A 84 -10.40 -6.28 0.35
N SER A 85 -10.42 -5.83 -0.91
CA SER A 85 -10.76 -6.70 -2.03
C SER A 85 -9.62 -7.68 -2.33
N ALA A 86 -9.91 -8.98 -2.29
CA ALA A 86 -8.93 -10.02 -2.60
C ALA A 86 -8.36 -9.88 -4.01
N ASP A 87 -9.22 -9.57 -5.00
CA ASP A 87 -8.82 -9.38 -6.40
C ASP A 87 -7.82 -8.23 -6.55
N ILE A 88 -8.04 -7.13 -5.83
CA ILE A 88 -7.15 -5.97 -5.85
C ILE A 88 -5.83 -6.30 -5.16
N VAL A 89 -5.87 -6.99 -4.02
CA VAL A 89 -4.66 -7.40 -3.31
C VAL A 89 -3.84 -8.36 -4.18
N GLN A 90 -4.48 -9.32 -4.85
CA GLN A 90 -3.82 -10.23 -5.78
C GLN A 90 -3.21 -9.47 -6.97
N TYR A 91 -3.97 -8.54 -7.56
CA TYR A 91 -3.47 -7.68 -8.62
C TYR A 91 -2.22 -6.88 -8.19
N LEU A 92 -2.20 -6.33 -6.97
CA LEU A 92 -1.06 -5.58 -6.45
C LEU A 92 0.20 -6.45 -6.27
N HIS A 93 0.05 -7.72 -5.88
CA HIS A 93 1.18 -8.66 -5.81
C HIS A 93 1.72 -8.99 -7.20
N ILE A 94 0.84 -9.29 -8.16
CA ILE A 94 1.23 -9.52 -9.56
C ILE A 94 1.93 -8.29 -10.13
N LEU A 95 1.40 -7.09 -9.85
CA LEU A 95 1.99 -5.84 -10.30
C LEU A 95 3.38 -5.63 -9.69
N LEU A 96 3.58 -5.95 -8.41
CA LEU A 96 4.90 -5.89 -7.77
C LEU A 96 5.89 -6.83 -8.46
N ASP A 97 5.48 -8.06 -8.77
CA ASP A 97 6.33 -9.03 -9.48
C ASP A 97 6.73 -8.51 -10.87
N VAL A 98 5.78 -7.95 -11.63
CA VAL A 98 6.04 -7.37 -12.96
C VAL A 98 6.97 -6.17 -12.86
N VAL A 99 6.73 -5.25 -11.93
CA VAL A 99 7.53 -4.04 -11.73
C VAL A 99 8.95 -4.39 -11.27
N GLN A 100 9.11 -5.41 -10.44
CA GLN A 100 10.42 -5.93 -10.04
C GLN A 100 11.18 -6.53 -11.22
N CYS A 101 10.50 -7.27 -12.10
CA CYS A 101 11.09 -7.78 -13.35
C CYS A 101 11.52 -6.66 -14.30
N LEU A 102 10.80 -5.53 -14.33
CA LEU A 102 11.14 -4.37 -15.16
C LEU A 102 12.25 -3.49 -14.54
N GLY A 103 12.32 -3.43 -13.21
CA GLY A 103 13.20 -2.51 -12.46
C GLY A 103 14.61 -3.01 -12.17
N GLY A 104 14.92 -4.29 -12.42
CA GLY A 104 16.25 -4.85 -12.20
C GLY A 104 16.60 -5.97 -13.18
N PRO A 105 17.89 -6.33 -13.35
CA PRO A 105 18.27 -7.50 -14.12
C PRO A 105 17.81 -8.72 -13.32
N LEU A 106 16.92 -9.56 -13.90
CA LEU A 106 16.47 -10.88 -13.40
C LEU A 106 17.11 -11.27 -12.06
N ARG A 107 16.63 -10.72 -10.94
CA ARG A 107 17.02 -11.27 -9.63
C ARG A 107 16.31 -12.60 -9.57
N ALA A 108 17.11 -13.67 -9.61
CA ALA A 108 16.65 -15.03 -9.42
C ALA A 108 15.64 -15.02 -8.27
N VAL A 109 14.38 -15.29 -8.62
CA VAL A 109 13.32 -15.53 -7.65
C VAL A 109 13.89 -16.60 -6.71
N PRO A 110 14.16 -16.33 -5.42
CA PRO A 110 14.55 -17.38 -4.52
C PRO A 110 13.39 -18.35 -4.54
N ALA A 111 13.66 -19.56 -5.06
CA ALA A 111 12.68 -20.60 -5.21
C ALA A 111 11.91 -20.69 -3.89
N ARG A 112 10.61 -20.33 -3.93
CA ARG A 112 9.71 -20.72 -2.85
C ARG A 112 9.82 -22.22 -2.80
N SER A 113 10.38 -22.72 -1.71
CA SER A 113 10.47 -24.14 -1.41
C SER A 113 9.06 -24.72 -1.44
N ASN A 114 8.68 -25.23 -2.59
CA ASN A 114 7.70 -26.28 -2.78
C ASN A 114 8.13 -27.01 -4.04
N GLN A 115 9.06 -27.96 -3.83
CA GLN A 115 8.85 -29.36 -4.19
C GLN A 115 7.60 -29.54 -5.04
N TYR A 116 7.72 -29.73 -6.37
CA TYR A 116 6.86 -30.57 -7.20
C TYR A 116 7.31 -30.50 -8.68
N PHE A 117 7.68 -31.69 -9.18
CA PHE A 117 7.77 -32.16 -10.57
C PHE A 117 8.95 -31.75 -11.46
N CYS A 118 9.91 -32.69 -11.51
CA CYS A 118 10.55 -33.18 -12.75
C CYS A 118 9.57 -33.19 -13.93
N TYR A 119 10.02 -32.83 -15.12
CA TYR A 119 10.40 -33.81 -16.16
C TYR A 119 11.39 -33.15 -17.14
N ARG A 120 12.50 -33.86 -17.35
CA ARG A 120 13.47 -33.66 -18.41
C ARG A 120 13.34 -34.89 -19.30
N GLU A 121 13.08 -34.68 -20.59
CA GLU A 121 13.66 -35.46 -21.68
C GLU A 121 14.20 -34.47 -22.71
#